data_AF-A0AAX3VUB8-F1
#
_entry.id   AF-A0AAX3VUB8-F1
#
_cell.length_a   1.000
_cell.length_b   1.000
_cell.length_c   1.000
_cell.angle_alpha   90.00
_cell.angle_beta   90.00
_cell.angle_gamma   90.00
#
_symmetry.space_group_name_H-M   'P 1'
#
loop_
_entity.id
_entity.type
_entity.pdbx_description
1 polymer ?
#
loop_
_entity_poly.entity_id
_entity_poly.type
_entity_poly.pdbx_seq_one_letter_code
_entity_poly.pdbx_strand_id
1 'polypeptide(L)'
;MTINSEEIETVTHVIMNPPFTIWSSPKENYWKEGGVNAAGILFDKYLRVLPKNCLISAILPDVLRSGSRYSDFRQFVSSSMNGHVKIWGRFNSKTDVDVFLLSGIKQSCIGNMQWHRAINIHASIADYFDVRTGPLVSYRDPEEGNEYAYFYPKNCPKWEVVKSAVEQRKFSGTVLKPPFVVIKRTSSPSDKSRASATLINLKEPVAIENHLIVVTPKDGKVNTCKKLMRVLQSQQTNDFLNERIRLRHLTIGVIKDIPFVEGA
;
A
#
# COMPACT_ATOMS: atom_id res chain seq x y z
N MET A 1 14.39 2.79 -27.29
CA MET A 1 15.52 3.56 -26.72
C MET A 1 16.61 2.60 -26.29
N THR A 2 17.70 2.55 -27.05
CA THR A 2 18.94 1.82 -26.77
C THR A 2 19.98 2.87 -26.42
N ILE A 3 20.37 2.95 -25.16
CA ILE A 3 21.50 3.76 -24.71
C ILE A 3 22.58 2.76 -24.37
N ASN A 4 23.76 2.93 -24.97
CA ASN A 4 24.91 2.08 -24.72
C ASN A 4 25.74 2.64 -23.56
N SER A 5 26.36 1.77 -22.76
CA SER A 5 27.24 2.18 -21.65
C SER A 5 28.40 3.06 -22.13
N GLU A 6 28.92 2.81 -23.34
CA GLU A 6 30.00 3.60 -23.97
C GLU A 6 29.57 5.05 -24.23
N GLU A 7 28.31 5.29 -24.62
CA GLU A 7 27.80 6.63 -24.92
C GLU A 7 27.70 7.53 -23.67
N ILE A 8 27.62 6.92 -22.49
CA ILE A 8 27.37 7.60 -21.22
C ILE A 8 28.52 7.43 -20.22
N GLU A 9 29.67 6.93 -20.66
CA GLU A 9 30.81 6.62 -19.77
C GLU A 9 31.32 7.87 -19.02
N THR A 10 31.27 9.04 -19.66
CA THR A 10 31.73 10.31 -19.08
C THR A 10 30.66 11.05 -18.27
N VAL A 11 29.45 10.49 -18.16
CA VAL A 11 28.34 11.13 -17.45
C VAL A 11 28.59 11.08 -15.96
N THR A 12 28.75 12.25 -15.34
CA THR A 12 28.98 12.37 -13.89
C THR A 12 27.70 12.59 -13.09
N HIS A 13 26.65 13.10 -13.74
CA HIS A 13 25.38 13.47 -13.11
C HIS A 13 24.21 13.10 -14.00
N VAL A 14 23.15 12.57 -13.40
CA VAL A 14 21.87 12.29 -14.06
C VAL A 14 20.72 12.82 -13.23
N ILE A 15 19.83 13.54 -13.89
CA ILE A 15 18.57 14.02 -13.34
C ILE A 15 17.43 13.39 -14.13
N MET A 16 16.47 12.76 -13.45
CA MET A 16 15.39 12.02 -14.10
C MET A 16 14.02 12.44 -13.59
N ASN A 17 13.08 12.60 -14.53
CA ASN A 17 11.64 12.63 -14.26
C ASN A 17 10.96 11.73 -15.32
N PRO A 18 11.12 10.41 -15.21
CA PRO A 18 10.60 9.49 -16.22
C PRO A 18 9.06 9.45 -16.20
N PRO A 19 8.40 9.06 -17.31
CA PRO A 19 6.94 8.95 -17.39
C PRO A 19 6.35 7.97 -16.36
N PHE A 20 5.17 8.29 -15.82
CA PHE A 20 4.49 7.48 -14.79
C PHE A 20 3.40 6.54 -15.36
N THR A 21 3.39 6.32 -16.67
CA THR A 21 2.40 5.46 -17.36
C THR A 21 2.68 3.98 -17.15
N ILE A 22 1.72 3.12 -17.48
CA ILE A 22 1.91 1.66 -17.42
C ILE A 22 2.42 1.17 -18.76
N TRP A 23 3.57 0.48 -18.73
CA TRP A 23 4.17 -0.20 -19.89
C TRP A 23 4.24 -1.70 -19.62
N SER A 24 4.38 -2.48 -20.69
CA SER A 24 4.73 -3.90 -20.57
C SER A 24 6.12 -4.05 -19.97
N SER A 25 6.25 -4.96 -19.02
CA SER A 25 7.53 -5.25 -18.41
C SER A 25 8.56 -5.74 -19.45
N PRO A 26 9.83 -5.33 -19.35
CA PRO A 26 10.90 -5.93 -20.14
C PRO A 26 10.97 -7.44 -19.90
N LYS A 27 11.25 -8.20 -20.97
CA LYS A 27 11.27 -9.68 -20.92
C LYS A 27 12.53 -10.25 -20.26
N GLU A 28 13.62 -9.51 -20.27
CA GLU A 28 14.94 -10.00 -19.83
C GLU A 28 15.46 -9.22 -18.63
N ASN A 29 16.02 -9.94 -17.65
CA ASN A 29 16.72 -9.40 -16.49
C ASN A 29 15.93 -8.37 -15.68
N TYR A 30 14.60 -8.48 -15.70
CA TYR A 30 13.71 -7.54 -15.05
C TYR A 30 12.99 -8.17 -13.88
N TRP A 31 12.74 -7.36 -12.86
CA TRP A 31 12.26 -7.81 -11.56
C TRP A 31 10.75 -8.12 -11.50
N LYS A 32 10.03 -8.12 -12.65
CA LYS A 32 8.58 -8.34 -12.68
C LYS A 32 8.05 -8.67 -14.08
N GLU A 33 6.86 -9.26 -14.16
CA GLU A 33 6.08 -9.47 -15.39
C GLU A 33 4.78 -8.62 -15.44
N GLY A 34 4.21 -8.49 -16.64
CA GLY A 34 2.93 -7.78 -16.87
C GLY A 34 3.07 -6.25 -16.93
N GLY A 35 2.00 -5.53 -16.58
CA GLY A 35 1.99 -4.05 -16.60
C GLY A 35 2.77 -3.43 -15.43
N VAL A 36 3.78 -2.63 -15.71
CA VAL A 36 4.68 -2.00 -14.73
C VAL A 36 4.75 -0.49 -14.97
N ASN A 37 4.97 0.29 -13.93
CA ASN A 37 5.17 1.73 -14.09
C ASN A 37 6.46 2.01 -14.90
N ALA A 38 6.34 2.80 -15.96
CA ALA A 38 7.42 3.15 -16.88
C ALA A 38 8.61 3.83 -16.18
N ALA A 39 8.36 4.57 -15.09
CA ALA A 39 9.40 5.16 -14.27
C ALA A 39 10.34 4.11 -13.67
N GLY A 40 9.79 2.99 -13.20
CA GLY A 40 10.57 1.88 -12.68
C GLY A 40 11.42 1.22 -13.77
N ILE A 41 10.85 1.08 -14.97
CA ILE A 41 11.53 0.47 -16.14
C ILE A 41 12.72 1.32 -16.58
N LEU A 42 12.48 2.62 -16.78
CA LEU A 42 13.52 3.52 -17.23
C LEU A 42 14.59 3.68 -16.16
N PHE A 43 14.20 3.90 -14.90
CA PHE A 43 15.17 4.02 -13.82
C PHE A 43 16.05 2.77 -13.68
N ASP A 44 15.46 1.57 -13.69
CA ASP A 44 16.19 0.31 -13.68
C ASP A 44 17.18 0.22 -14.84
N LYS A 45 16.71 0.51 -16.07
CA LYS A 45 17.54 0.46 -17.27
C LYS A 45 18.75 1.39 -17.18
N TYR A 46 18.54 2.66 -16.84
CA TYR A 46 19.64 3.62 -16.72
C TYR A 46 20.59 3.20 -15.60
N LEU A 47 20.07 2.77 -14.44
CA LEU A 47 20.92 2.37 -13.32
C LEU A 47 21.86 1.21 -13.66
N ARG A 48 21.50 0.33 -14.62
CA ARG A 48 22.38 -0.75 -15.09
C ARG A 48 23.55 -0.29 -15.94
N VAL A 49 23.40 0.79 -16.71
CA VAL A 49 24.39 1.25 -17.68
C VAL A 49 25.20 2.45 -17.19
N LEU A 50 24.71 3.18 -16.19
CA LEU A 50 25.39 4.37 -15.67
C LEU A 50 26.76 4.03 -15.08
N PRO A 51 27.77 4.91 -15.29
CA PRO A 51 29.11 4.69 -14.78
C PRO A 51 29.12 4.69 -13.25
N LYS A 52 30.10 3.99 -12.67
CA LYS A 52 30.35 4.03 -11.23
C LYS A 52 30.60 5.48 -10.78
N ASN A 53 30.17 5.80 -9.57
CA ASN A 53 30.26 7.13 -8.97
C ASN A 53 29.39 8.21 -9.65
N CYS A 54 28.54 7.86 -10.63
CA CYS A 54 27.56 8.79 -11.17
C CYS A 54 26.60 9.26 -10.07
N LEU A 55 26.42 10.57 -9.95
CA LEU A 55 25.43 11.18 -9.08
C LEU A 55 24.05 11.12 -9.75
N ILE A 56 23.06 10.64 -9.02
CA ILE A 56 21.70 10.40 -9.54
C ILE A 56 20.72 11.19 -8.69
N SER A 57 19.79 11.88 -9.34
CA SER A 57 18.62 12.48 -8.71
C SER A 57 17.37 12.22 -9.56
N ALA A 58 16.33 11.64 -8.97
CA ALA A 58 15.14 11.24 -9.70
C ALA A 58 13.85 11.57 -8.93
N ILE A 59 12.85 12.06 -9.67
CA ILE A 59 11.46 12.17 -9.19
C ILE A 59 10.75 10.90 -9.62
N LEU A 60 10.23 10.13 -8.66
CA LEU A 60 9.62 8.83 -8.90
C LEU A 60 8.25 8.71 -8.22
N PRO A 61 7.29 7.97 -8.80
CA PRO A 61 5.96 7.83 -8.21
C PRO A 61 6.00 6.93 -6.96
N ASP A 62 5.27 7.30 -5.91
CA ASP A 62 5.29 6.61 -4.59
C ASP A 62 4.90 5.12 -4.66
N VAL A 63 4.27 4.70 -5.75
CA VAL A 63 3.98 3.29 -6.03
C VAL A 63 5.23 2.42 -6.08
N LEU A 64 6.38 2.97 -6.50
CA LEU A 64 7.66 2.26 -6.51
C LEU A 64 8.25 2.10 -5.10
N ARG A 65 7.96 3.07 -4.22
CA ARG A 65 8.47 3.10 -2.84
C ARG A 65 7.73 2.14 -1.92
N SER A 66 6.49 1.77 -2.25
CA SER A 66 5.59 1.09 -1.33
C SER A 66 5.01 -0.21 -1.89
N GLY A 67 4.36 -0.99 -1.02
CA GLY A 67 3.69 -2.24 -1.37
C GLY A 67 4.62 -3.39 -1.80
N SER A 68 4.07 -4.60 -1.83
CA SER A 68 4.80 -5.80 -2.26
C SER A 68 5.05 -5.82 -3.77
N ARG A 69 4.26 -5.08 -4.56
CA ARG A 69 4.36 -5.12 -6.02
C ARG A 69 5.74 -4.71 -6.54
N TYR A 70 6.44 -3.81 -5.84
CA TYR A 70 7.71 -3.21 -6.24
C TYR A 70 8.84 -3.49 -5.22
N SER A 71 8.74 -4.57 -4.43
CA SER A 71 9.82 -4.99 -3.51
C SER A 71 11.14 -5.19 -4.23
N ASP A 72 11.09 -5.86 -5.38
CA ASP A 72 12.28 -6.31 -6.09
C ASP A 72 12.96 -5.14 -6.81
N PHE A 73 12.17 -4.16 -7.27
CA PHE A 73 12.67 -2.85 -7.71
C PHE A 73 13.49 -2.19 -6.59
N ARG A 74 12.93 -2.10 -5.38
CA ARG A 74 13.62 -1.47 -4.24
C ARG A 74 14.89 -2.23 -3.86
N GLN A 75 14.85 -3.57 -3.89
CA GLN A 75 16.02 -4.40 -3.64
C GLN A 75 17.12 -4.19 -4.68
N PHE A 76 16.75 -4.15 -5.96
CA PHE A 76 17.68 -3.86 -7.06
C PHE A 76 18.32 -2.47 -6.92
N VAL A 77 17.52 -1.45 -6.62
CA VAL A 77 18.05 -0.09 -6.41
C VAL A 77 18.96 -0.04 -5.19
N SER A 78 18.56 -0.65 -4.06
CA SER A 78 19.38 -0.74 -2.85
C SER A 78 20.70 -1.49 -3.04
N SER A 79 20.79 -2.42 -4.00
CA SER A 79 22.04 -3.12 -4.30
C SER A 79 22.91 -2.38 -5.30
N SER A 80 22.31 -1.48 -6.08
CA SER A 80 22.96 -0.82 -7.22
C SER A 80 23.40 0.62 -6.95
N MET A 81 22.85 1.27 -5.92
CA MET A 81 23.24 2.62 -5.52
C MET A 81 23.13 2.84 -4.01
N ASN A 82 24.00 3.71 -3.50
CA ASN A 82 23.88 4.27 -2.15
C ASN A 82 23.16 5.62 -2.24
N GLY A 83 22.08 5.82 -1.48
CA GLY A 83 21.28 7.02 -1.61
C GLY A 83 20.24 7.17 -0.52
N HIS A 84 19.48 8.25 -0.64
CA HIS A 84 18.42 8.63 0.28
C HIS A 84 17.09 8.77 -0.45
N VAL A 85 16.02 8.40 0.25
CA VAL A 85 14.64 8.50 -0.22
C VAL A 85 13.96 9.61 0.58
N LYS A 86 13.45 10.62 -0.12
CA LYS A 86 12.69 11.72 0.49
C LYS A 86 11.27 11.74 -0.06
N ILE A 87 10.30 11.54 0.81
CA ILE A 87 8.89 11.74 0.46
C ILE A 87 8.67 13.21 0.12
N TRP A 88 8.13 13.48 -1.07
CA TRP A 88 7.72 14.82 -1.49
C TRP A 88 6.22 15.02 -1.28
N GLY A 89 5.43 14.01 -1.64
CA GLY A 89 3.98 14.08 -1.62
C GLY A 89 3.42 14.39 -3.01
N ARG A 90 2.29 15.08 -3.08
CA ARG A 90 1.60 15.33 -4.35
C ARG A 90 2.48 16.10 -5.34
N PHE A 91 2.60 15.59 -6.57
CA PHE A 91 3.47 16.15 -7.60
C PHE A 91 3.10 17.60 -7.96
N ASN A 92 1.81 17.85 -8.22
CA ASN A 92 1.26 19.20 -8.37
C ASN A 92 -0.27 19.20 -8.10
N SER A 93 -0.90 20.39 -8.12
CA SER A 93 -2.33 20.54 -7.83
C SER A 93 -3.27 19.96 -8.88
N LYS A 94 -2.81 19.75 -10.12
CA LYS A 94 -3.59 19.27 -11.26
C LYS A 94 -3.46 17.77 -11.49
N THR A 95 -2.43 17.14 -10.93
CA THR A 95 -2.18 15.70 -11.04
C THR A 95 -2.41 15.03 -9.70
N ASP A 96 -3.15 13.93 -9.71
CA ASP A 96 -3.39 13.11 -8.53
C ASP A 96 -2.34 11.99 -8.43
N VAL A 97 -1.09 12.40 -8.24
CA VAL A 97 0.05 11.47 -8.10
C VAL A 97 0.95 11.96 -6.98
N ASP A 98 1.18 11.10 -5.99
CA ASP A 98 2.23 11.31 -4.99
C ASP A 98 3.57 10.78 -5.50
N VAL A 99 4.64 11.55 -5.25
CA VAL A 99 6.00 11.25 -5.66
C VAL A 99 6.97 11.30 -4.48
N PHE A 100 8.14 10.73 -4.68
CA PHE A 100 9.30 10.84 -3.82
C PHE A 100 10.53 11.22 -4.65
N LEU A 101 11.52 11.79 -3.98
CA LEU A 101 12.83 12.07 -4.53
C LEU A 101 13.77 10.94 -4.12
N LEU A 102 14.47 10.38 -5.11
CA LEU A 102 15.56 9.44 -4.91
C LEU A 102 16.85 10.11 -5.34
N SER A 103 17.81 10.25 -4.44
CA SER A 103 19.09 10.87 -4.77
C SER A 103 20.25 10.10 -4.14
N GLY A 104 21.37 9.99 -4.84
CA GLY A 104 22.50 9.20 -4.37
C GLY A 104 23.58 9.02 -5.43
N ILE A 105 24.40 8.00 -5.23
CA ILE A 105 25.58 7.69 -6.04
C ILE A 105 25.48 6.26 -6.55
N LYS A 106 25.75 6.06 -7.85
CA LYS A 106 25.88 4.72 -8.44
C LYS A 106 27.09 4.01 -7.82
N GLN A 107 26.81 3.13 -6.89
CA GLN A 107 27.81 2.32 -6.21
C GLN A 107 27.15 1.02 -5.78
N SER A 108 27.76 -0.12 -6.09
CA SER A 108 27.29 -1.39 -5.54
C SER A 108 27.46 -1.35 -4.03
N CYS A 109 26.37 -1.54 -3.29
CA CYS A 109 26.37 -1.49 -1.85
C CYS A 109 25.55 -2.64 -1.27
N ILE A 110 25.94 -3.08 -0.08
CA ILE A 110 25.16 -4.05 0.68
C ILE A 110 24.01 -3.29 1.36
N GLY A 111 22.87 -3.17 0.66
CA GLY A 111 21.53 -3.12 1.25
C GLY A 111 21.15 -1.99 2.22
N ASN A 112 21.87 -0.88 2.31
CA ASN A 112 21.66 0.11 3.38
C ASN A 112 20.66 1.24 3.08
N MET A 113 20.02 1.27 1.91
CA MET A 113 19.06 2.35 1.59
C MET A 113 17.78 2.21 2.41
N GLN A 114 17.49 3.24 3.22
CA GLN A 114 16.26 3.32 4.00
C GLN A 114 15.10 3.86 3.15
N TRP A 115 14.28 2.94 2.62
CA TRP A 115 13.07 3.26 1.85
C TRP A 115 11.92 3.78 2.71
N HIS A 116 11.93 3.35 3.99
CA HIS A 116 10.98 3.70 5.01
C HIS A 116 11.72 3.97 6.31
N ARG A 117 11.17 4.84 7.15
CA ARG A 117 11.66 5.02 8.51
C ARG A 117 11.51 3.70 9.28
N ALA A 118 12.59 3.27 9.92
CA ALA A 118 12.52 2.16 10.86
C ALA A 118 11.64 2.60 12.03
N ILE A 119 10.52 1.90 12.22
CA ILE A 119 9.70 2.07 13.41
C ILE A 119 10.06 0.89 14.29
N ASN A 120 10.52 1.17 15.50
CA ASN A 120 10.83 0.11 16.45
C ASN A 120 9.49 -0.43 16.99
N ILE A 121 9.02 -1.52 16.40
CA ILE A 121 7.68 -2.06 16.67
C ILE A 121 7.80 -3.29 17.56
N HIS A 122 7.27 -3.20 18.78
CA HIS A 122 7.13 -4.36 19.66
C HIS A 122 5.93 -5.24 19.28
N ALA A 123 4.95 -4.67 18.58
CA ALA A 123 3.69 -5.33 18.19
C ALA A 123 3.01 -4.63 17.02
N SER A 124 2.43 -5.40 16.11
CA SER A 124 1.72 -4.96 14.91
C SER A 124 0.27 -5.49 14.88
N ILE A 125 -0.56 -4.94 13.99
CA ILE A 125 -1.91 -5.48 13.76
C ILE A 125 -1.85 -6.97 13.38
N ALA A 126 -0.86 -7.41 12.61
CA ALA A 126 -0.74 -8.80 12.18
C ALA A 126 -0.58 -9.80 13.35
N ASP A 127 -0.06 -9.35 14.49
CA ASP A 127 0.15 -10.21 15.65
C ASP A 127 -1.18 -10.59 16.32
N TYR A 128 -2.15 -9.67 16.33
CA TYR A 128 -3.43 -9.83 17.03
C TYR A 128 -4.62 -10.11 16.11
N PHE A 129 -4.47 -9.87 14.81
CA PHE A 129 -5.59 -9.90 13.86
C PHE A 129 -5.24 -10.64 12.56
N ASP A 130 -6.24 -11.27 11.98
CA ASP A 130 -6.22 -11.73 10.60
C ASP A 130 -6.74 -10.63 9.68
N VAL A 131 -5.90 -10.23 8.71
CA VAL A 131 -6.22 -9.16 7.76
C VAL A 131 -6.40 -9.75 6.37
N ARG A 132 -7.56 -9.48 5.76
CA ARG A 132 -7.92 -9.92 4.41
C ARG A 132 -8.74 -8.86 3.66
N THR A 133 -8.88 -8.98 2.36
CA THR A 133 -9.90 -8.21 1.61
C THR A 133 -11.27 -8.85 1.76
N GLY A 134 -12.33 -8.05 1.61
CA GLY A 134 -13.68 -8.56 1.43
C GLY A 134 -13.75 -9.65 0.34
N PRO A 135 -14.39 -10.80 0.58
CA PRO A 135 -14.46 -11.88 -0.41
C PRO A 135 -15.37 -11.59 -1.60
N LEU A 136 -16.37 -10.71 -1.45
CA LEU A 136 -17.39 -10.47 -2.47
C LEU A 136 -16.90 -9.47 -3.51
N VAL A 137 -16.99 -9.83 -4.80
CA VAL A 137 -16.70 -8.95 -5.94
C VAL A 137 -17.99 -8.66 -6.69
N SER A 138 -18.64 -7.52 -6.37
CA SER A 138 -20.05 -7.27 -6.72
C SER A 138 -20.35 -7.37 -8.22
N TYR A 139 -19.47 -6.84 -9.07
CA TYR A 139 -19.68 -6.83 -10.53
C TYR A 139 -19.48 -8.20 -11.21
N ARG A 140 -18.98 -9.21 -10.49
CA ARG A 140 -18.79 -10.58 -10.99
C ARG A 140 -19.75 -11.58 -10.35
N ASP A 141 -20.45 -11.15 -9.30
CA ASP A 141 -21.25 -12.01 -8.45
C ASP A 141 -22.66 -12.16 -9.05
N PRO A 142 -23.16 -13.39 -9.25
CA PRO A 142 -24.46 -13.62 -9.88
C PRO A 142 -25.67 -13.34 -8.97
N GLU A 143 -25.46 -12.98 -7.70
CA GLU A 143 -26.53 -12.73 -6.72
C GLU A 143 -27.41 -13.95 -6.42
N GLU A 144 -26.76 -15.09 -6.23
CA GLU A 144 -27.41 -16.37 -5.92
C GLU A 144 -27.03 -16.89 -4.54
N GLY A 145 -27.80 -17.86 -4.04
CA GLY A 145 -27.59 -18.47 -2.73
C GLY A 145 -28.39 -17.82 -1.61
N ASN A 146 -27.89 -17.96 -0.38
CA ASN A 146 -28.55 -17.47 0.82
C ASN A 146 -28.45 -15.94 0.89
N GLU A 147 -29.48 -15.33 1.50
CA GLU A 147 -29.51 -13.89 1.76
C GLU A 147 -28.72 -13.58 3.03
N TYR A 148 -27.75 -12.66 2.92
CA TYR A 148 -26.91 -12.22 4.03
C TYR A 148 -26.91 -10.71 4.14
N ALA A 149 -26.69 -10.20 5.36
CA ALA A 149 -26.31 -8.81 5.57
C ALA A 149 -25.11 -8.44 4.69
N TYR A 150 -25.22 -7.31 3.98
CA TYR A 150 -24.24 -6.90 2.97
C TYR A 150 -23.59 -5.57 3.33
N PHE A 151 -22.26 -5.55 3.35
CA PHE A 151 -21.48 -4.35 3.65
C PHE A 151 -20.50 -4.00 2.53
N TYR A 152 -20.52 -2.72 2.16
CA TYR A 152 -19.68 -2.10 1.15
C TYR A 152 -19.34 -0.66 1.58
N PRO A 153 -18.40 0.04 0.92
CA PRO A 153 -17.86 1.29 1.44
C PRO A 153 -18.87 2.41 1.75
N LYS A 154 -20.04 2.46 1.08
CA LYS A 154 -21.02 3.54 1.29
C LYS A 154 -21.91 3.30 2.52
N ASN A 155 -22.24 2.05 2.83
CA ASN A 155 -23.10 1.71 3.98
C ASN A 155 -22.31 1.42 5.28
N CYS A 156 -21.00 1.65 5.28
CA CYS A 156 -20.13 1.53 6.44
C CYS A 156 -19.87 2.92 7.07
N PRO A 157 -20.55 3.25 8.19
CA PRO A 157 -20.36 4.53 8.88
C PRO A 157 -19.00 4.62 9.57
N LYS A 158 -18.36 5.78 9.46
CA LYS A 158 -16.99 5.99 9.95
C LYS A 158 -16.98 6.08 11.48
N TRP A 159 -16.13 5.27 12.11
CA TRP A 159 -15.91 5.20 13.57
C TRP A 159 -17.08 4.70 14.40
N GLU A 160 -18.06 4.05 13.77
CA GLU A 160 -19.24 3.53 14.44
C GLU A 160 -19.22 2.01 14.61
N VAL A 161 -20.11 1.53 15.50
CA VAL A 161 -20.37 0.12 15.73
C VAL A 161 -21.71 -0.24 15.11
N VAL A 162 -21.68 -1.07 14.09
CA VAL A 162 -22.88 -1.55 13.40
C VAL A 162 -23.33 -2.86 14.05
N LYS A 163 -24.58 -2.86 14.53
CA LYS A 163 -25.23 -4.02 15.17
C LYS A 163 -26.38 -4.61 14.35
N SER A 164 -26.76 -3.95 13.27
CA SER A 164 -27.81 -4.36 12.33
C SER A 164 -27.45 -3.91 10.91
N ALA A 165 -27.85 -4.66 9.90
CA ALA A 165 -27.61 -4.30 8.51
C ALA A 165 -28.82 -3.57 7.93
N VAL A 166 -28.56 -2.59 7.06
CA VAL A 166 -29.59 -1.86 6.30
C VAL A 166 -29.86 -2.49 4.93
N GLU A 167 -28.91 -3.27 4.43
CA GLU A 167 -28.96 -3.91 3.12
C GLU A 167 -28.61 -5.39 3.25
N GLN A 168 -29.23 -6.19 2.38
CA GLN A 168 -28.97 -7.62 2.24
C GLN A 168 -28.65 -7.95 0.79
N ARG A 169 -27.96 -9.06 0.57
CA ARG A 169 -27.60 -9.56 -0.75
C ARG A 169 -27.55 -11.09 -0.73
N LYS A 170 -28.01 -11.72 -1.81
CA LYS A 170 -27.78 -13.14 -2.03
C LYS A 170 -26.33 -13.40 -2.38
N PHE A 171 -25.69 -14.32 -1.68
CA PHE A 171 -24.28 -14.63 -1.91
C PHE A 171 -23.99 -16.10 -1.63
N SER A 172 -23.40 -16.80 -2.61
CA SER A 172 -22.99 -18.21 -2.48
C SER A 172 -21.53 -18.38 -2.06
N GLY A 173 -20.77 -17.29 -2.02
CA GLY A 173 -19.34 -17.30 -1.67
C GLY A 173 -19.05 -17.23 -0.17
N THR A 174 -17.82 -16.85 0.17
CA THR A 174 -17.34 -16.84 1.57
C THR A 174 -17.93 -15.67 2.37
N VAL A 175 -18.81 -15.97 3.31
CA VAL A 175 -19.29 -15.04 4.34
C VAL A 175 -18.36 -15.01 5.55
N LEU A 176 -18.38 -13.91 6.30
CA LEU A 176 -17.52 -13.70 7.46
C LEU A 176 -18.37 -13.60 8.74
N LYS A 177 -17.87 -14.18 9.83
CA LYS A 177 -18.54 -14.15 11.14
C LYS A 177 -18.02 -12.99 12.00
N PRO A 178 -18.88 -12.05 12.43
CA PRO A 178 -18.50 -10.99 13.37
C PRO A 178 -18.11 -11.55 14.76
N PRO A 179 -17.37 -10.79 15.59
CA PRO A 179 -17.00 -9.39 15.38
C PRO A 179 -15.73 -9.21 14.54
N PHE A 180 -15.69 -8.15 13.74
CA PHE A 180 -14.48 -7.70 13.05
C PHE A 180 -14.59 -6.22 12.67
N VAL A 181 -13.45 -5.61 12.35
CA VAL A 181 -13.39 -4.23 11.85
C VAL A 181 -13.25 -4.27 10.34
N VAL A 182 -13.99 -3.40 9.64
CA VAL A 182 -13.79 -3.13 8.21
C VAL A 182 -13.15 -1.77 8.02
N ILE A 183 -12.18 -1.69 7.11
CA ILE A 183 -11.43 -0.47 6.75
C ILE A 183 -11.69 -0.16 5.28
N LYS A 184 -12.00 1.09 4.95
CA LYS A 184 -12.14 1.53 3.56
C LYS A 184 -10.77 1.45 2.85
N ARG A 185 -10.70 0.73 1.73
CA ARG A 185 -9.44 0.61 0.96
C ARG A 185 -9.05 1.91 0.29
N THR A 186 -10.04 2.63 -0.24
CA THR A 186 -9.82 3.90 -0.91
C THR A 186 -9.67 5.00 0.12
N SER A 187 -8.47 5.53 0.24
CA SER A 187 -8.12 6.66 1.09
C SER A 187 -6.97 7.48 0.49
N SER A 188 -7.12 8.80 0.50
CA SER A 188 -6.10 9.75 0.10
C SER A 188 -5.15 10.10 1.26
N PRO A 189 -3.86 10.38 1.00
CA PRO A 189 -2.96 11.02 1.96
C PRO A 189 -3.50 12.32 2.58
N SER A 190 -4.39 13.02 1.87
CA SER A 190 -5.05 14.24 2.34
C SER A 190 -6.28 14.00 3.23
N ASP A 191 -6.71 12.75 3.40
CA ASP A 191 -7.87 12.45 4.25
C ASP A 191 -7.53 12.71 5.71
N LYS A 192 -8.47 13.32 6.45
CA LYS A 192 -8.35 13.52 7.90
C LYS A 192 -8.11 12.20 8.66
N SER A 193 -8.61 11.09 8.13
CA SER A 193 -8.30 9.77 8.70
C SER A 193 -8.16 8.74 7.60
N ARG A 194 -6.94 8.26 7.43
CA ARG A 194 -6.55 7.38 6.34
C ARG A 194 -7.18 5.99 6.45
N ALA A 195 -7.14 5.40 7.64
CA ALA A 195 -7.74 4.10 7.91
C ALA A 195 -9.15 4.22 8.47
N SER A 196 -10.03 4.96 7.78
CA SER A 196 -11.44 5.10 8.21
C SER A 196 -12.10 3.72 8.30
N ALA A 197 -12.63 3.40 9.49
CA ALA A 197 -13.07 2.06 9.81
C ALA A 197 -14.47 2.01 10.46
N THR A 198 -15.06 0.83 10.47
CA THR A 198 -16.36 0.51 11.07
C THR A 198 -16.25 -0.82 11.79
N LEU A 199 -16.79 -0.94 13.00
CA LEU A 199 -16.87 -2.21 13.71
C LEU A 199 -18.18 -2.92 13.36
N ILE A 200 -18.09 -4.09 12.73
CA ILE A 200 -19.22 -4.96 12.42
C ILE A 200 -19.40 -5.93 13.59
N ASN A 201 -20.56 -5.87 14.25
CA ASN A 201 -20.88 -6.67 15.44
C ASN A 201 -22.32 -7.19 15.39
N LEU A 202 -22.62 -7.97 14.33
CA LEU A 202 -23.89 -8.69 14.16
C LEU A 202 -23.77 -10.12 14.72
N LYS A 203 -24.90 -10.79 14.91
CA LYS A 203 -24.94 -12.20 15.37
C LYS A 203 -24.77 -13.21 14.22
N GLU A 204 -25.07 -12.79 13.00
CA GLU A 204 -25.13 -13.65 11.82
C GLU A 204 -23.92 -13.42 10.89
N PRO A 205 -23.57 -14.41 10.04
CA PRO A 205 -22.57 -14.23 8.99
C PRO A 205 -22.97 -13.11 8.01
N VAL A 206 -21.96 -12.41 7.48
CA VAL A 206 -22.18 -11.26 6.60
C VAL A 206 -21.33 -11.35 5.34
N ALA A 207 -21.85 -10.81 4.23
CA ALA A 207 -21.14 -10.68 2.96
C ALA A 207 -20.40 -9.32 2.91
N ILE A 208 -19.09 -9.34 2.64
CA ILE A 208 -18.24 -8.14 2.62
C ILE A 208 -17.62 -7.92 1.24
N GLU A 209 -17.82 -6.72 0.71
CA GLU A 209 -17.35 -6.26 -0.58
C GLU A 209 -15.82 -6.01 -0.61
N ASN A 210 -15.16 -6.32 -1.72
CA ASN A 210 -13.70 -6.36 -1.87
C ASN A 210 -12.97 -5.00 -1.83
N HIS A 211 -13.71 -3.88 -1.89
CA HIS A 211 -13.23 -2.53 -1.62
C HIS A 211 -13.09 -2.24 -0.10
N LEU A 212 -13.42 -3.20 0.77
CA LEU A 212 -13.13 -3.18 2.20
C LEU A 212 -11.97 -4.13 2.55
N ILE A 213 -11.17 -3.74 3.53
CA ILE A 213 -10.22 -4.62 4.24
C ILE A 213 -10.89 -5.06 5.53
N VAL A 214 -10.94 -6.36 5.78
CA VAL A 214 -11.48 -6.97 6.98
C VAL A 214 -10.34 -7.32 7.93
N VAL A 215 -10.47 -6.90 9.18
CA VAL A 215 -9.52 -7.13 10.27
C VAL A 215 -10.26 -7.87 11.39
N THR A 216 -10.04 -9.19 11.45
CA THR A 216 -10.71 -10.09 12.39
C THR A 216 -9.81 -10.35 13.59
N PRO A 217 -10.25 -10.14 14.83
CA PRO A 217 -9.44 -10.41 16.01
C PRO A 217 -9.23 -11.91 16.18
N LYS A 218 -8.00 -12.34 16.44
CA LYS A 218 -7.68 -13.76 16.65
C LYS A 218 -8.33 -14.33 17.90
N ASP A 219 -8.63 -13.49 18.90
CA ASP A 219 -9.32 -13.88 20.12
C ASP A 219 -10.86 -13.85 20.00
N GLY A 220 -11.40 -13.38 18.86
CA GLY A 220 -12.84 -13.24 18.63
C GLY A 220 -13.55 -12.18 19.49
N LYS A 221 -12.82 -11.33 20.23
CA LYS A 221 -13.43 -10.41 21.20
C LYS A 221 -13.74 -9.04 20.60
N VAL A 222 -14.95 -8.55 20.88
CA VAL A 222 -15.39 -7.19 20.54
C VAL A 222 -14.48 -6.12 21.16
N ASN A 223 -13.96 -6.36 22.37
CA ASN A 223 -13.07 -5.40 23.03
C ASN A 223 -11.78 -5.18 22.24
N THR A 224 -11.22 -6.25 21.67
CA THR A 224 -10.02 -6.21 20.83
C THR A 224 -10.27 -5.42 19.55
N CYS A 225 -11.45 -5.56 18.93
CA CYS A 225 -11.89 -4.68 17.84
C CYS A 225 -12.02 -3.21 18.26
N LYS A 226 -12.56 -2.91 19.45
CA LYS A 226 -12.67 -1.53 19.95
C LYS A 226 -11.30 -0.90 20.18
N LYS A 227 -10.32 -1.66 20.68
CA LYS A 227 -8.93 -1.21 20.79
C LYS A 227 -8.35 -0.85 19.41
N LEU A 228 -8.56 -1.73 18.42
CA LEU A 228 -8.16 -1.46 17.04
C LEU A 228 -8.78 -0.18 16.48
N MET A 229 -10.08 0.07 16.70
CA MET A 229 -10.72 1.31 16.25
C MET A 229 -10.01 2.57 16.77
N ARG A 230 -9.57 2.58 18.05
CA ARG A 230 -8.80 3.70 18.62
C ARG A 230 -7.44 3.85 17.97
N VAL A 231 -6.72 2.75 17.75
CA VAL A 231 -5.42 2.76 17.06
C VAL A 231 -5.58 3.34 15.66
N LEU A 232 -6.56 2.87 14.89
CA LEU A 232 -6.81 3.33 13.51
C LEU A 232 -7.22 4.80 13.43
N GLN A 233 -7.90 5.32 14.46
CA GLN A 233 -8.33 6.72 14.54
C GLN A 233 -7.21 7.68 14.94
N SER A 234 -6.10 7.18 15.49
CA SER A 234 -5.00 8.00 15.99
C SER A 234 -4.23 8.73 14.88
N GLN A 235 -3.64 9.87 15.23
CA GLN A 235 -2.73 10.60 14.33
C GLN A 235 -1.47 9.77 14.02
N GLN A 236 -1.00 8.97 14.97
CA GLN A 236 0.14 8.06 14.76
C GLN A 236 -0.12 7.08 13.60
N THR A 237 -1.33 6.53 13.49
CA THR A 237 -1.68 5.68 12.35
C THR A 237 -1.71 6.47 11.04
N ASN A 238 -2.23 7.70 11.03
CA ASN A 238 -2.18 8.55 9.84
C ASN A 238 -0.74 8.82 9.39
N ASP A 239 0.15 9.16 10.33
CA ASP A 239 1.56 9.46 10.06
C ASP A 239 2.30 8.22 9.59
N PHE A 240 2.10 7.07 10.26
CA PHE A 240 2.60 5.76 9.83
C PHE A 240 2.18 5.47 8.40
N LEU A 241 0.90 5.60 8.11
CA LEU A 241 0.35 5.31 6.79
C LEU A 241 0.93 6.26 5.75
N ASN A 242 0.98 7.57 6.01
CA ASN A 242 1.57 8.59 5.13
C ASN A 242 3.06 8.40 4.89
N GLU A 243 3.78 7.84 5.85
CA GLU A 243 5.17 7.44 5.70
C GLU A 243 5.26 6.16 4.86
N ARG A 244 4.44 5.14 5.13
CA ARG A 244 4.58 3.79 4.57
C ARG A 244 4.08 3.69 3.12
N ILE A 245 3.00 4.39 2.78
CA ILE A 245 2.36 4.34 1.46
C ILE A 245 1.56 5.62 1.22
N ARG A 246 1.68 6.27 0.06
CA ARG A 246 0.90 7.47 -0.26
C ARG A 246 -0.08 7.27 -1.42
N LEU A 247 -0.29 6.01 -1.79
CA LEU A 247 -1.28 5.63 -2.79
C LEU A 247 -2.70 5.79 -2.26
N ARG A 248 -3.64 5.96 -3.18
CA ARG A 248 -5.09 5.99 -2.89
C ARG A 248 -5.64 4.69 -2.32
N HIS A 249 -4.95 3.57 -2.48
CA HIS A 249 -5.42 2.28 -2.02
C HIS A 249 -4.52 1.75 -0.91
N LEU A 250 -5.10 1.61 0.28
CA LEU A 250 -4.49 0.84 1.34
C LEU A 250 -4.41 -0.63 0.94
N THR A 251 -3.31 -1.26 1.34
CA THR A 251 -3.03 -2.68 1.04
C THR A 251 -3.08 -3.50 2.32
N ILE A 252 -3.38 -4.79 2.19
CA ILE A 252 -3.35 -5.73 3.31
C ILE A 252 -2.02 -5.66 4.06
N GLY A 253 -0.90 -5.65 3.32
CA GLY A 253 0.45 -5.60 3.91
C GLY A 253 0.67 -4.37 4.77
N VAL A 254 0.30 -3.19 4.28
CA VAL A 254 0.46 -1.96 5.08
C VAL A 254 -0.45 -1.95 6.31
N ILE A 255 -1.69 -2.46 6.22
CA ILE A 255 -2.57 -2.57 7.39
C ILE A 255 -1.98 -3.53 8.43
N LYS A 256 -1.46 -4.67 8.00
CA LYS A 256 -0.78 -5.64 8.86
C LYS A 256 0.39 -5.03 9.63
N ASP A 257 1.16 -4.17 8.97
CA ASP A 257 2.35 -3.53 9.53
C ASP A 257 2.04 -2.38 10.51
N ILE A 258 0.79 -1.91 10.64
CA ILE A 258 0.45 -0.80 11.53
C ILE A 258 0.84 -1.19 12.97
N PRO A 259 1.60 -0.34 13.69
CA PRO A 259 1.90 -0.55 15.10
C PRO A 259 0.63 -0.67 15.93
N PHE A 260 0.55 -1.73 16.73
CA PHE A 260 -0.57 -1.96 17.64
C PHE A 260 -0.08 -1.79 19.07
N VAL A 261 -0.05 -0.53 19.52
CA VAL A 261 0.37 -0.17 20.88
C VAL A 261 -0.88 0.02 21.75
N GLU A 262 -0.95 -0.74 22.85
CA GLU A 262 -1.98 -0.53 23.86
C GLU A 262 -1.60 0.69 24.73
N GLY A 263 -2.29 1.80 24.54
CA GLY A 263 -2.23 2.94 25.46
C GLY A 263 -1.66 4.22 24.85
N ALA A 264 -2.56 5.15 24.56
CA ALA A 264 -2.46 6.54 25.01
C ALA A 264 -3.74 6.84 25.78
#